data_AF-A0A9N7RGV7-F1
#
_entry.id   AF-A0A9N7RGV7-F1
#
_cell.length_a   1.000
_cell.length_b   1.000
_cell.length_c   1.000
_cell.angle_alpha   90.00
_cell.angle_beta   90.00
_cell.angle_gamma   90.00
#
_symmetry.space_group_name_H-M   'P 1'
#
loop_
_entity.id
_entity.type
_entity.pdbx_description
1 polymer ?
#
loop_
_entity_poly.entity_id
_entity_poly.type
_entity_poly.pdbx_seq_one_letter_code
_entity_poly.pdbx_strand_id
1 'polypeptide(L)'
;MIRRLNDIVCALLIHANLPPSFWVEALHTTVYLHNILPTKRLNFYIPSFALYLRHPEYTHLRVFECACYPNTSAIQPHKLYARSIRCIFLGYPPDFHGYR
;
A
#
# COMPACT_ATOMS: atom_id res chain seq x y z
N MET A 1 -3.64 -17.73 -8.70
CA MET A 1 -3.91 -16.46 -8.00
C MET A 1 -3.07 -16.43 -6.73
N ILE A 2 -3.26 -17.37 -5.81
CA ILE A 2 -2.51 -17.50 -4.55
C ILE A 2 -0.98 -17.47 -4.74
N ARG A 3 -0.43 -18.34 -5.62
CA ARG A 3 1.03 -18.37 -5.90
C ARG A 3 1.59 -16.99 -6.27
N ARG A 4 0.95 -16.30 -7.22
CA ARG A 4 1.37 -14.95 -7.66
C ARG A 4 1.38 -13.92 -6.54
N LEU A 5 0.35 -13.92 -5.69
CA LEU A 5 0.28 -12.99 -4.57
C LEU A 5 1.45 -13.27 -3.60
N ASN A 6 1.71 -14.53 -3.30
CA ASN A 6 2.81 -14.93 -2.43
C ASN A 6 4.18 -14.51 -2.99
N ASP A 7 4.41 -14.71 -4.29
CA ASP A 7 5.65 -14.31 -4.95
C ASP A 7 5.89 -12.80 -4.84
N ILE A 8 4.85 -11.98 -5.03
CA ILE A 8 4.94 -10.52 -4.92
C ILE A 8 5.15 -10.09 -3.47
N VAL A 9 4.47 -10.72 -2.50
CA VAL A 9 4.67 -10.45 -1.08
C VAL A 9 6.12 -10.68 -0.67
N CYS A 10 6.69 -11.82 -1.06
CA CYS A 10 8.10 -12.11 -0.80
C CYS A 10 9.01 -11.08 -1.47
N ALA A 11 8.74 -10.72 -2.73
CA ALA A 11 9.52 -9.72 -3.45
C ALA A 11 9.48 -8.34 -2.76
N LEU A 12 8.31 -7.89 -2.29
CA LEU A 12 8.17 -6.63 -1.56
C LEU A 12 8.97 -6.64 -0.26
N LEU A 13 8.88 -7.72 0.53
CA LEU A 13 9.61 -7.82 1.80
C LEU A 13 11.13 -7.86 1.60
N ILE A 14 11.60 -8.60 0.58
CA ILE A 14 13.02 -8.68 0.23
C ILE A 14 13.53 -7.32 -0.26
N HIS A 15 12.78 -6.66 -1.14
CA HIS A 15 13.14 -5.33 -1.65
C HIS A 15 13.21 -4.29 -0.53
N ALA A 16 12.24 -4.33 0.37
CA ALA A 16 12.14 -3.43 1.51
C ALA A 16 13.14 -3.72 2.64
N ASN A 17 13.82 -4.87 2.59
CA ASN A 17 14.60 -5.40 3.71
C ASN A 17 13.80 -5.42 5.02
N LEU A 18 12.52 -5.80 4.94
CA LEU A 18 11.62 -5.88 6.09
C LEU A 18 11.50 -7.32 6.62
N PRO A 19 11.38 -7.50 7.94
CA PRO A 19 11.21 -8.82 8.51
C PRO A 19 9.88 -9.45 8.06
N PRO A 20 9.79 -10.79 8.02
CA PRO A 20 8.56 -11.50 7.64
C PRO A 20 7.33 -11.15 8.47
N SER A 21 7.48 -10.54 9.65
CA SER A 21 6.37 -10.05 10.47
C SER A 21 5.48 -9.02 9.75
N PHE A 22 6.00 -8.31 8.74
CA PHE A 22 5.24 -7.36 7.91
C PHE A 22 4.52 -8.00 6.71
N TRP A 23 4.37 -9.33 6.70
CA TRP A 23 3.73 -10.03 5.58
C TRP A 23 2.28 -9.58 5.33
N VAL A 24 1.57 -9.16 6.38
CA VAL A 24 0.18 -8.69 6.27
C VAL A 24 0.13 -7.38 5.49
N GLU A 25 0.97 -6.42 5.83
CA GLU A 25 1.12 -5.13 5.15
C GLU A 25 1.53 -5.32 3.68
N ALA A 26 2.52 -6.19 3.43
CA ALA A 26 2.94 -6.54 2.08
C ALA A 26 1.82 -7.22 1.28
N LEU A 27 1.02 -8.10 1.91
CA LEU A 27 -0.12 -8.76 1.29
C LEU A 27 -1.23 -7.77 0.92
N HIS A 28 -1.58 -6.86 1.83
CA HIS A 28 -2.56 -5.80 1.54
C HIS A 28 -2.12 -4.94 0.36
N THR A 29 -0.85 -4.51 0.35
CA THR A 29 -0.28 -3.74 -0.76
C THR A 29 -0.33 -4.53 -2.06
N THR A 30 0.04 -5.81 -2.03
CA THR A 30 0.00 -6.70 -3.19
C THR A 30 -1.41 -6.85 -3.76
N VAL A 31 -2.41 -7.10 -2.91
CA VAL A 31 -3.81 -7.23 -3.31
C VAL A 31 -4.34 -5.91 -3.89
N TYR A 32 -4.00 -4.79 -3.25
CA TYR A 32 -4.36 -3.47 -3.74
C TYR A 32 -3.83 -3.22 -5.15
N LEU A 33 -2.52 -3.42 -5.37
CA LEU A 33 -1.89 -3.29 -6.68
C LEU A 33 -2.51 -4.25 -7.70
N HIS A 34 -2.78 -5.50 -7.31
CA HIS A 34 -3.41 -6.49 -8.20
C HIS A 34 -4.79 -6.02 -8.72
N ASN A 35 -5.57 -5.34 -7.88
CA ASN A 35 -6.92 -4.89 -8.23
C ASN A 35 -6.96 -3.63 -9.10
N ILE A 36 -5.87 -2.86 -9.15
CA ILE A 36 -5.78 -1.62 -9.96
C ILE A 36 -4.92 -1.78 -11.22
N LEU A 37 -4.31 -2.95 -11.41
CA LEU A 37 -3.52 -3.27 -12.60
C LEU A 37 -4.33 -4.11 -13.60
N PRO A 38 -4.09 -3.94 -14.91
CA PRO A 38 -4.73 -4.75 -15.93
C PRO A 38 -4.31 -6.22 -15.81
N THR A 39 -5.26 -7.14 -15.97
CA THR A 39 -4.98 -8.58 -15.85
C THR A 39 -5.37 -9.36 -17.10
N LYS A 40 -4.52 -10.29 -17.53
CA LYS A 40 -4.78 -11.16 -18.70
C LYS A 40 -6.09 -11.96 -18.58
N ARG A 41 -6.50 -12.31 -17.35
CA ARG A 41 -7.73 -13.08 -17.10
C ARG A 41 -9.00 -12.30 -17.45
N LEU A 42 -8.92 -10.99 -17.43
CA LEU A 42 -10.00 -10.09 -17.79
C LEU A 42 -9.71 -9.40 -19.12
N ASN A 43 -9.02 -10.04 -20.08
CA ASN A 43 -8.66 -9.40 -21.37
C ASN A 43 -7.94 -8.05 -21.20
N PHE A 44 -7.07 -7.94 -20.19
CA PHE A 44 -6.38 -6.71 -19.80
C PHE A 44 -7.28 -5.57 -19.28
N TYR A 45 -8.54 -5.84 -18.95
CA TYR A 45 -9.32 -4.95 -18.10
C TYR A 45 -8.78 -4.92 -16.66
N ILE A 46 -9.02 -3.79 -16.00
CA ILE A 46 -8.66 -3.55 -14.60
C ILE A 46 -9.77 -4.14 -13.70
N PRO A 47 -9.44 -5.01 -12.72
CA PRO A 47 -10.44 -5.63 -11.85
C PRO A 47 -11.34 -4.62 -11.11
N SER A 48 -10.76 -3.57 -10.53
CA SER A 48 -11.52 -2.51 -9.83
C SER A 48 -12.47 -1.76 -10.78
N PHE A 49 -12.03 -1.45 -11.99
CA PHE A 49 -12.90 -0.84 -13.00
C PHE A 49 -14.07 -1.74 -13.39
N ALA A 50 -13.82 -3.05 -13.56
CA ALA A 50 -14.87 -4.00 -13.92
C ALA A 50 -15.97 -4.12 -12.83
N LEU A 51 -15.63 -3.87 -11.56
CA LEU A 51 -16.58 -3.95 -10.44
C LEU A 51 -17.28 -2.62 -10.14
N TYR A 52 -16.54 -1.51 -10.18
CA TYR A 52 -17.02 -0.20 -9.71
C TYR A 52 -17.26 0.80 -10.84
N LEU A 53 -16.96 0.42 -12.09
CA LEU A 53 -17.08 1.28 -13.29
C LEU A 53 -16.33 2.62 -13.14
N ARG A 54 -15.28 2.64 -12.31
CA ARG A 54 -14.46 3.81 -12.02
C ARG A 54 -12.99 3.46 -12.24
N HIS A 55 -12.29 4.30 -12.99
CA HIS A 55 -10.86 4.13 -13.18
C HIS A 55 -10.11 4.42 -11.87
N PRO A 56 -9.12 3.58 -11.49
CA PRO A 56 -8.26 3.89 -10.37
C PRO A 56 -7.40 5.12 -10.69
N GLU A 57 -7.16 5.94 -9.67
CA GLU A 57 -6.13 6.96 -9.72
C GLU A 57 -4.77 6.33 -9.38
N TYR A 58 -3.67 6.83 -9.93
CA TYR A 58 -2.32 6.30 -9.68
C TYR A 58 -1.38 7.31 -9.00
N THR A 59 -1.80 8.56 -8.86
CA THR A 59 -1.00 9.67 -8.30
C THR A 59 -0.62 9.44 -6.84
N HIS A 60 -1.46 8.70 -6.12
CA HIS A 60 -1.27 8.37 -4.71
C HIS A 60 -0.33 7.18 -4.51
N LEU A 61 0.06 6.45 -5.56
CA LEU A 61 0.93 5.29 -5.41
C LEU A 61 2.30 5.69 -4.88
N ARG A 62 2.82 4.88 -3.96
CA ARG A 62 4.15 5.01 -3.36
C ARG A 62 4.87 3.67 -3.40
N VAL A 63 6.20 3.74 -3.51
CA VAL A 63 7.07 2.56 -3.43
C VAL A 63 7.02 2.02 -2.01
N PHE A 64 6.92 0.70 -1.86
CA PHE A 64 6.58 0.04 -0.60
C PHE A 64 7.40 0.57 0.58
N GLU A 65 8.67 0.32 0.78
CA GLU A 65 9.49 0.83 1.88
C GLU A 65 9.82 2.35 1.92
N CYS A 66 9.15 3.20 1.15
CA CYS A 66 9.59 4.60 1.03
C CYS A 66 9.47 5.38 2.35
N ALA A 67 10.35 6.36 2.54
CA ALA A 67 10.29 7.22 3.72
C ALA A 67 9.02 8.06 3.71
N CYS A 68 8.30 8.06 4.83
CA CYS A 68 7.10 8.88 5.03
C CYS A 68 7.18 9.66 6.35
N TYR A 69 6.36 10.71 6.46
CA TYR A 69 6.34 11.63 7.59
C TYR A 69 4.89 11.88 8.00
N PRO A 70 4.23 10.93 8.68
CA PRO A 70 2.84 11.09 9.10
C PRO A 70 2.68 12.28 10.03
N ASN A 71 1.55 12.96 9.92
CA ASN A 71 1.19 14.05 10.83
C ASN A 71 0.80 13.47 12.20
N THR A 72 1.60 13.75 13.22
CA THR A 72 1.38 13.26 14.59
C THR A 72 0.75 14.31 15.50
N SER A 73 0.41 15.50 14.98
CA SER A 73 -0.06 16.65 15.79
C SER A 73 -1.25 16.33 16.70
N ALA A 74 -2.13 15.42 16.29
CA ALA A 74 -3.30 15.02 17.07
C ALA A 74 -2.97 14.22 18.35
N ILE A 75 -1.78 13.62 18.42
CA ILE A 75 -1.36 12.74 19.52
C ILE A 75 -0.25 13.43 20.36
N GLN A 76 0.23 14.59 19.93
CA GLN A 76 1.27 15.32 20.65
C GLN A 76 0.73 16.06 21.88
N PRO A 77 1.52 16.17 22.97
CA PRO A 77 1.06 16.77 24.22
C PRO A 77 0.80 18.28 24.11
N HIS A 78 1.47 18.98 23.19
CA HIS A 78 1.33 20.43 23.02
C HIS A 78 1.74 20.92 21.61
N LYS A 79 1.31 22.15 21.26
CA LYS A 79 1.47 22.74 19.91
C LYS A 79 2.91 22.94 19.41
N LEU A 80 3.88 23.02 20.33
CA LEU A 80 5.31 23.22 20.02
C LEU A 80 6.09 21.90 19.81
N TYR A 81 5.43 20.75 19.91
CA TYR A 81 6.10 19.47 19.69
C TYR A 81 6.27 19.19 18.19
N ALA A 82 7.24 18.33 17.84
CA ALA A 82 7.44 17.88 16.47
C ALA A 82 6.14 17.28 15.89
N ARG A 83 5.78 17.71 14.68
CA ARG A 83 4.50 17.35 14.04
C ARG A 83 4.56 16.12 13.14
N SER A 84 5.73 15.51 13.02
CA SER A 84 5.94 14.32 12.21
C SER A 84 7.12 13.52 12.72
N ILE A 85 7.07 12.21 12.51
CA ILE A 85 8.16 11.28 12.79
C ILE A 85 8.54 10.63 11.45
N ARG A 86 9.83 10.36 11.24
CA ARG A 86 10.25 9.61 10.06
C ARG A 86 9.80 8.16 10.22
N CYS A 87 9.00 7.69 9.28
CA CYS A 87 8.45 6.34 9.22
C CYS A 87 8.75 5.71 7.85
N ILE A 88 8.41 4.43 7.72
CA ILE A 88 8.41 3.71 6.45
C ILE A 88 6.96 3.54 6.00
N PHE A 89 6.73 3.66 4.70
CA PHE A 89 5.45 3.33 4.10
C PHE A 89 5.24 1.80 4.13
N LEU A 90 4.03 1.38 4.49
CA LEU A 90 3.65 -0.03 4.63
C LEU A 90 2.38 -0.38 3.84
N GLY A 91 1.78 0.59 3.13
CA GLY A 91 0.71 0.31 2.19
C GLY A 91 -0.55 1.15 2.40
N TYR A 92 -1.66 0.64 1.88
CA TYR A 92 -2.91 1.39 1.78
C TYR A 92 -3.94 0.79 2.76
N PRO A 93 -4.53 1.60 3.66
CA PRO A 93 -5.62 1.16 4.53
C PRO A 93 -6.90 0.88 3.71
N PRO A 94 -7.72 -0.10 4.12
CA PRO A 94 -8.92 -0.49 3.37
C PRO A 94 -10.06 0.53 3.44
N ASP A 95 -10.20 1.23 4.58
CA ASP A 95 -11.43 1.96 4.92
C ASP A 95 -11.36 3.48 4.68
N PHE A 96 -10.19 4.03 4.33
CA PHE A 96 -10.02 5.46 4.12
C PHE A 96 -8.90 5.80 3.13
N HIS A 97 -8.97 7.00 2.56
CA HIS A 97 -7.93 7.53 1.68
C HIS A 97 -6.73 8.01 2.52
N GLY A 98 -5.85 7.07 2.85
CA GLY A 98 -4.65 7.34 3.61
C GLY A 98 -3.51 6.39 3.27
N TYR A 99 -2.50 6.41 4.12
CA TYR A 99 -1.31 5.57 4.03
C TYR A 99 -1.05 4.92 5.39
N ARG A 100 -0.47 3.74 5.37
CA ARG A 100 0.03 3.03 6.54
C ARG A 100 1.54 3.07 6.58
#